data_AF-E9P8I4-F1
#
_entry.id   AF-E9P8I4-F1
#
_cell.length_a   1.000
_cell.length_b   1.000
_cell.length_c   1.000
_cell.angle_alpha   90.00
_cell.angle_beta   90.00
_cell.angle_gamma   90.00
#
_symmetry.space_group_name_H-M   'P 1'
#
loop_
_entity.id
_entity.type
_entity.pdbx_description
1 polymer ?
#
loop_
_entity_poly.entity_id
_entity_poly.type
_entity_poly.pdbx_seq_one_letter_code
_entity_poly.pdbx_strand_id
1 'polypeptide(L)' 'MSQQDNVKAAAEGVANLHLDEVTGEMVSKSELKKRNKQRQVEAKKAAKKATAQPKPASKKRRQ' A
#
# COMPACT_ATOMS: atom_id res chain seq x y z
N MET A 1 -6.16 29.38 26.99
CA MET A 1 -6.42 27.93 27.08
C MET A 1 -6.47 27.24 25.70
N SER A 2 -6.95 27.87 24.62
CA SER A 2 -7.07 27.22 23.30
C SER A 2 -5.77 26.79 22.58
N GLN A 3 -4.63 27.40 22.90
CA GLN A 3 -3.35 27.04 22.27
C GLN A 3 -2.74 25.76 22.83
N GLN A 4 -3.04 25.40 24.09
CA GLN A 4 -2.50 24.20 24.73
C GLN A 4 -3.16 22.92 24.21
N ASP A 5 -4.46 22.98 23.88
CA ASP A 5 -5.20 21.83 23.32
C ASP A 5 -4.72 21.48 21.90
N ASN A 6 -4.35 22.49 21.10
CA ASN A 6 -3.85 22.27 19.75
C ASN A 6 -2.47 21.59 19.74
N VAL A 7 -1.58 21.99 20.64
CA VAL A 7 -0.25 21.39 20.80
C VAL A 7 -0.35 19.94 21.28
N LYS A 8 -1.30 19.63 22.18
CA LYS A 8 -1.55 18.26 22.65
C LYS A 8 -2.04 17.34 21.53
N ALA A 9 -3.01 17.81 20.73
CA ALA A 9 -3.54 17.05 19.60
C ALA A 9 -2.47 16.79 18.52
N ALA A 10 -1.57 17.75 18.27
CA ALA A 10 -0.45 17.57 17.36
C ALA A 10 0.56 16.53 17.88
N ALA A 11 0.90 16.56 19.17
CA ALA A 11 1.80 15.60 19.79
C ALA A 11 1.23 14.16 19.78
N GLU A 12 -0.06 14.00 20.04
CA GLU A 12 -0.75 12.70 19.94
C GLU A 12 -0.87 12.21 18.50
N GLY A 13 -1.05 13.14 17.54
CA GLY A 13 -1.03 12.84 16.11
C GLY A 13 0.32 12.26 15.66
N VAL A 14 1.43 12.87 16.11
CA VAL A 14 2.79 12.41 15.84
C VAL A 14 3.10 11.08 16.56
N ALA A 15 2.64 10.90 17.80
CA ALA A 15 2.81 9.65 18.55
C ALA A 15 2.06 8.45 17.91
N ASN A 16 1.00 8.73 17.13
CA ASN A 16 0.29 7.70 16.38
C ASN A 16 0.85 7.45 14.97
N LEU A 17 1.89 8.19 14.56
CA LEU A 17 2.67 7.85 13.37
C LEU A 17 3.57 6.66 13.68
N HIS A 18 3.49 5.65 12.83
CA HIS A 18 4.28 4.43 12.90
C HIS A 18 5.24 4.45 11.72
N LEU A 19 6.47 4.02 11.96
CA LEU A 19 7.46 3.88 10.89
C LEU A 19 7.03 2.73 9.97
N ASP A 20 6.84 3.00 8.67
CA ASP A 20 6.75 1.95 7.65
C ASP A 20 8.17 1.52 7.29
N GLU A 21 8.64 0.39 7.82
CA GLU A 21 9.99 -0.14 7.58
C GLU A 21 10.28 -0.40 6.09
N VAL A 22 9.25 -0.53 5.25
CA VAL A 22 9.41 -0.80 3.81
C VAL A 22 9.73 0.47 3.02
N THR A 23 9.25 1.63 3.46
CA THR A 23 9.42 2.91 2.75
C THR A 23 10.14 3.98 3.58
N GLY A 24 10.38 3.74 4.86
CA GLY A 24 11.02 4.69 5.78
C GLY A 24 10.15 5.90 6.15
N GLU A 25 8.86 5.87 5.84
CA GLU A 25 7.93 6.99 6.07
C GLU A 25 7.14 6.81 7.38
N MET A 26 6.96 7.90 8.11
CA MET A 26 6.08 7.97 9.29
C MET A 26 4.62 8.01 8.83
N VAL A 27 3.93 6.88 8.91
CA VAL A 27 2.54 6.70 8.46
C VAL A 27 1.62 6.33 9.61
N SER A 28 0.36 6.74 9.56
CA SER A 28 -0.61 6.36 10.59
C SER A 28 -0.92 4.84 10.57
N LYS A 29 -1.40 4.28 11.69
CA LYS A 29 -1.86 2.87 11.78
C LYS A 29 -2.82 2.47 10.64
N SER A 30 -3.70 3.38 10.23
CA SER A 30 -4.68 3.16 9.17
C SER A 30 -4.04 3.14 7.78
N GLU A 31 -3.09 4.03 7.52
CA GLU A 31 -2.29 4.06 6.29
C GLU A 31 -1.41 2.81 6.17
N LEU A 32 -0.71 2.40 7.23
CA LEU A 32 0.13 1.19 7.24
C LEU A 32 -0.69 -0.08 6.91
N LYS A 33 -1.91 -0.19 7.49
CA LYS A 33 -2.86 -1.26 7.16
C LYS A 33 -3.27 -1.24 5.69
N LYS A 34 -3.54 -0.06 5.12
CA LYS A 34 -3.88 0.08 3.70
C LYS A 34 -2.72 -0.34 2.80
N ARG A 35 -1.49 0.12 3.08
CA ARG A 35 -0.29 -0.24 2.30
C ARG A 35 -0.03 -1.73 2.32
N ASN A 36 -0.08 -2.37 3.49
CA ASN A 36 0.08 -3.82 3.58
C ASN A 36 -1.02 -4.59 2.84
N LYS A 37 -2.27 -4.11 2.87
CA LYS A 37 -3.36 -4.71 2.09
C LYS A 37 -3.17 -4.52 0.59
N GLN A 38 -2.75 -3.34 0.14
CA GLN A 38 -2.44 -3.06 -1.26
C GLN A 38 -1.32 -3.97 -1.74
N ARG A 39 -0.19 -4.04 -1.01
CA ARG A 39 0.92 -4.95 -1.32
C ARG A 39 0.47 -6.41 -1.43
N GLN A 40 -0.38 -6.90 -0.51
CA GLN A 40 -0.94 -8.26 -0.61
C GLN A 40 -1.84 -8.46 -1.84
N VAL A 41 -2.68 -7.49 -2.17
CA VAL A 41 -3.56 -7.58 -3.34
C VAL A 41 -2.75 -7.51 -4.63
N GLU A 42 -1.75 -6.63 -4.70
CA GLU A 42 -0.85 -6.51 -5.84
C GLU A 42 0.01 -7.75 -5.99
N ALA A 43 0.58 -8.30 -4.91
CA ALA A 43 1.29 -9.58 -4.95
C ALA A 43 0.39 -10.71 -5.45
N LYS A 44 -0.87 -10.80 -5.01
CA LYS A 44 -1.83 -11.79 -5.52
C LYS A 44 -2.20 -11.56 -6.99
N LYS A 45 -2.38 -10.31 -7.42
CA LYS A 45 -2.67 -9.98 -8.82
C LYS A 45 -1.45 -10.21 -9.71
N ALA A 46 -0.26 -9.86 -9.25
CA ALA A 46 1.00 -10.08 -9.94
C ALA A 46 1.32 -11.57 -10.05
N ALA A 47 1.12 -12.36 -8.98
CA ALA A 47 1.24 -13.81 -9.04
C ALA A 47 0.28 -14.41 -10.09
N LYS A 48 -1.00 -14.01 -10.08
CA LYS A 48 -1.97 -14.46 -11.09
C LYS A 48 -1.61 -14.03 -12.51
N LYS A 49 -1.11 -12.81 -12.70
CA LYS A 49 -0.67 -12.30 -14.01
C LYS A 49 0.62 -12.96 -14.49
N ALA A 50 1.55 -13.26 -13.60
CA ALA A 50 2.79 -13.96 -13.90
C ALA A 50 2.54 -15.44 -14.23
N THR A 51 1.57 -16.09 -13.56
CA THR A 51 1.14 -17.45 -13.90
C THR A 51 0.23 -17.50 -15.12
N ALA A 52 -0.48 -16.40 -15.42
CA ALA A 52 -1.19 -16.25 -16.68
C ALA A 52 -0.16 -16.00 -17.79
N GLN A 53 0.54 -17.07 -18.15
CA GLN A 53 1.37 -17.13 -19.35
C GLN A 53 0.54 -16.52 -20.49
N PRO A 54 1.09 -15.53 -21.23
CA PRO A 54 0.38 -14.94 -22.36
C PRO A 54 0.06 -16.10 -23.30
N LYS A 55 -1.23 -16.46 -23.39
CA LYS A 55 -1.68 -17.50 -24.33
C LYS A 55 -1.13 -17.06 -25.68
N PRO A 56 -0.28 -17.88 -26.33
CA PRO A 56 0.34 -17.47 -27.58
C PRO A 56 -0.80 -17.09 -28.52
N ALA A 57 -0.80 -15.83 -28.95
CA ALA A 57 -1.75 -15.32 -29.92
C ALA A 57 -1.69 -16.30 -31.08
N SER A 58 -2.74 -17.11 -31.22
CA SER A 58 -2.83 -18.13 -32.24
C SER A 58 -2.70 -17.39 -33.56
N LYS A 59 -1.51 -17.52 -34.17
CA LYS A 59 -1.26 -17.23 -35.58
C LYS A 59 -2.26 -18.07 -36.38
N LYS A 60 -3.49 -17.59 -36.53
CA LYS A 60 -4.31 -18.01 -37.65
C LYS A 60 -3.81 -17.24 -38.86
N ARG A 61 -2.69 -17.74 -39.38
CA ARG A 61 -2.24 -17.51 -40.74
C ARG A 61 -3.43 -17.73 -41.66
N ARG A 62 -3.58 -16.78 -42.59
CA ARG A 62 -4.29 -16.92 -43.88
C ARG A 62 -4.26 -18.35 -44.41
N GLN A 63 -5.42 -18.85 -44.84
CA GLN A 63 -5.67 -19.61 -46.07
C GLN A 63 -7.13 -19.34 -46.44
#